data_AF-K7YM94-F1
#
_entry.id   AF-K7YM94-F1
#
_cell.length_a   1.000
_cell.length_b   1.000
_cell.length_c   1.000
_cell.angle_alpha   90.00
_cell.angle_beta   90.00
_cell.angle_gamma   90.00
#
_symmetry.space_group_name_H-M   'P 1'
#
loop_
_entity.id
_entity.type
_entity.pdbx_description
1 polymer ?
#
loop_
_entity_poly.entity_id
_entity_poly.type
_entity_poly.pdbx_seq_one_letter_code
_entity_poly.pdbx_strand_id
1 'polypeptide(L)'
;MKSVLFLSAFLFVWLAKAAPAPERCQSLTETKGGVQLQRIWLEQAGLCMLSVSPTDAYKTMVYRDYVLTEDGMFMVFNAYGTDGQFGARDFFLFPRKQTEISYQWLPQNDELIIEHVTGDKFVFDINKAVLKSISGAAKVVVDKVTTTNKGGVSIVGYQGQILDVGFAMNNDPAMNRSGKSVLSSASKSCSLRNQDLFRYMSDGDVIFKFKKDAEFQQLVSSSCR
;
A
#
# COMPACT_ATOMS: atom_id res chain seq x y z
N MET A 1 42.32 54.06 -13.52
CA MET A 1 40.92 53.68 -13.75
C MET A 1 40.90 52.30 -14.39
N LYS A 2 40.57 51.25 -13.64
CA LYS A 2 40.48 49.87 -14.15
C LYS A 2 39.03 49.43 -14.07
N SER A 3 38.38 49.28 -15.23
CA SER A 3 37.03 48.75 -15.37
C SER A 3 36.96 47.30 -14.92
N VAL A 4 36.02 47.00 -14.03
CA VAL A 4 35.61 45.62 -13.70
C VAL A 4 34.40 45.30 -14.56
N LEU A 5 34.61 44.48 -15.59
CA LEU A 5 33.52 43.85 -16.35
C LEU A 5 32.88 42.78 -15.45
N PHE A 6 31.65 43.01 -15.01
CA PHE A 6 30.81 41.98 -14.40
C PHE A 6 30.27 41.10 -15.52
N LEU A 7 30.81 39.89 -15.64
CA LEU A 7 30.26 38.82 -16.47
C LEU A 7 29.10 38.18 -15.70
N SER A 8 27.88 38.59 -15.99
CA SER A 8 26.67 37.95 -15.46
C SER A 8 26.49 36.58 -16.12
N ALA A 9 27.02 35.54 -15.50
CA ALA A 9 26.71 34.16 -15.87
C ALA A 9 25.24 33.89 -15.54
N PHE A 10 24.41 33.83 -16.59
CA PHE A 10 23.04 33.32 -16.54
C PHE A 10 23.07 31.87 -16.06
N LEU A 11 22.77 31.65 -14.78
CA LEU A 11 22.39 30.35 -14.25
C LEU A 11 21.06 29.95 -14.90
N PHE A 12 21.14 29.17 -15.98
CA PHE A 12 20.03 28.35 -16.44
C PHE A 12 19.76 27.30 -15.36
N VAL A 13 18.89 27.64 -14.41
CA VAL A 13 18.27 26.66 -13.52
C VAL A 13 17.38 25.81 -14.41
N TRP A 14 17.90 24.67 -14.86
CA TRP A 14 17.11 23.61 -15.46
C TRP A 14 16.12 23.14 -14.40
N LEU A 15 14.90 23.65 -14.45
CA LEU A 15 13.76 23.07 -13.78
C LEU A 15 13.57 21.68 -14.39
N ALA A 16 14.18 20.67 -13.77
CA ALA A 16 13.88 19.28 -14.05
C ALA A 16 12.37 19.10 -13.78
N LYS A 17 11.57 19.07 -14.83
CA LYS A 17 10.17 18.68 -14.73
C LYS A 17 10.16 17.24 -14.23
N ALA A 18 9.53 17.01 -13.09
CA ALA A 18 9.26 15.68 -12.56
C ALA A 18 8.71 14.79 -13.68
N ALA A 19 9.16 13.55 -13.75
CA ALA A 19 8.75 12.66 -14.82
C ALA A 19 7.21 12.46 -14.73
N PRO A 20 6.45 12.63 -15.83
CA PRO A 20 5.02 12.39 -15.79
C PRO A 20 4.76 10.94 -15.37
N ALA A 21 3.68 10.73 -14.62
CA ALA A 21 3.24 9.39 -14.28
C ALA A 21 3.13 8.53 -15.56
N PRO A 22 3.56 7.26 -15.53
CA PRO A 22 3.46 6.40 -16.70
C PRO A 22 1.98 6.21 -17.08
N GLU A 23 1.71 5.94 -18.35
CA GLU A 23 0.34 5.79 -18.86
C GLU A 23 -0.49 4.76 -18.08
N ARG A 24 0.15 3.67 -17.63
CA ARG A 24 -0.47 2.64 -16.78
C ARG A 24 -0.94 3.14 -15.40
N CYS A 25 -0.41 4.28 -14.95
CA CYS A 25 -0.72 4.89 -13.66
C CYS A 25 -1.14 6.36 -13.81
N GLN A 26 -2.04 6.63 -14.75
CA GLN A 26 -2.66 7.95 -14.82
C GLN A 26 -3.38 8.26 -13.49
N SER A 27 -3.12 9.46 -12.97
CA SER A 27 -3.76 9.94 -11.75
C SER A 27 -5.27 9.95 -11.91
N LEU A 28 -5.96 9.47 -10.88
CA LEU A 28 -7.40 9.35 -10.87
C LEU A 28 -7.93 9.78 -9.50
N THR A 29 -9.08 10.43 -9.48
CA THR A 29 -9.90 10.56 -8.27
C THR A 29 -11.36 10.42 -8.68
N GLU A 30 -12.02 9.38 -8.17
CA GLU A 30 -13.44 9.13 -8.39
C GLU A 30 -14.14 9.00 -7.06
N THR A 31 -15.37 9.51 -6.99
CA THR A 31 -16.19 9.39 -5.80
C THR A 31 -17.53 8.76 -6.16
N LYS A 32 -17.91 7.71 -5.44
CA LYS A 32 -19.19 7.03 -5.62
C LYS A 32 -19.72 6.51 -4.29
N GLY A 33 -20.96 6.87 -3.96
CA GLY A 33 -21.55 6.56 -2.66
C GLY A 33 -20.69 7.08 -1.51
N GLY A 34 -20.34 6.20 -0.57
CA GLY A 34 -19.46 6.47 0.56
C GLY A 34 -17.97 6.27 0.27
N VAL A 35 -17.57 5.95 -0.97
CA VAL A 35 -16.16 5.68 -1.34
C VAL A 35 -15.57 6.80 -2.19
N GLN A 36 -14.36 7.22 -1.83
CA GLN A 36 -13.42 7.91 -2.69
C GLN A 36 -12.33 6.92 -3.12
N LEU A 37 -12.15 6.77 -4.42
CA LEU A 37 -11.09 5.97 -5.04
C LEU A 37 -10.04 6.92 -5.61
N GLN A 38 -8.77 6.72 -5.25
CA GLN A 38 -7.69 7.57 -5.75
C GLN A 38 -6.54 6.71 -6.28
N ARG A 39 -6.06 7.01 -7.49
CA ARG A 39 -4.86 6.42 -8.07
C ARG A 39 -3.77 7.48 -8.15
N ILE A 40 -2.59 7.18 -7.62
CA ILE A 40 -1.42 8.07 -7.71
C ILE A 40 -0.15 7.28 -8.05
N TRP A 41 0.77 7.95 -8.74
CA TRP A 41 2.11 7.46 -8.99
C TRP A 41 3.06 7.90 -7.88
N LEU A 42 3.69 6.94 -7.20
CA LEU A 42 4.72 7.22 -6.20
C LEU A 42 6.08 7.28 -6.90
N GLU A 43 6.54 8.48 -7.23
CA GLU A 43 7.75 8.69 -8.04
C GLU A 43 9.01 8.06 -7.42
N GLN A 44 9.20 8.23 -6.10
CA GLN A 44 10.36 7.68 -5.37
C GLN A 44 10.38 6.15 -5.38
N ALA A 45 9.21 5.51 -5.25
CA ALA A 45 9.08 4.05 -5.25
C ALA A 45 8.97 3.47 -6.67
N GLY A 46 8.64 4.32 -7.66
CA GLY A 46 8.41 3.92 -9.04
C GLY A 46 7.26 2.93 -9.18
N LEU A 47 6.17 3.12 -8.41
CA LEU A 47 5.02 2.24 -8.38
C LEU A 47 3.70 3.01 -8.40
N CYS A 48 2.67 2.38 -8.98
CA CYS A 48 1.30 2.85 -8.87
C CYS A 48 0.65 2.36 -7.58
N MET A 49 -0.11 3.25 -6.94
CA MET A 49 -0.98 2.89 -5.82
C MET A 49 -2.43 3.25 -6.12
N LEU A 50 -3.34 2.48 -5.54
CA LEU A 50 -4.77 2.72 -5.55
C LEU A 50 -5.27 2.72 -4.10
N SER A 51 -5.89 3.80 -3.66
CA SER A 51 -6.45 3.92 -2.32
C SER A 51 -7.98 3.98 -2.34
N VAL A 52 -8.58 3.38 -1.32
CA VAL A 52 -10.02 3.39 -1.03
C VAL A 52 -10.22 4.07 0.32
N SER A 53 -10.89 5.22 0.30
CA SER A 53 -11.13 6.04 1.49
C SER A 53 -12.64 6.32 1.66
N PRO A 54 -13.16 6.44 2.89
CA PRO A 54 -14.53 6.87 3.10
C PRO A 54 -14.69 8.37 2.84
N THR A 55 -15.75 8.76 2.15
CA THR A 55 -16.01 10.17 1.82
C THR A 55 -16.36 11.03 3.03
N ASP A 56 -16.75 10.41 4.15
CA ASP A 56 -17.16 11.08 5.37
C ASP A 56 -16.12 11.03 6.49
N ALA A 57 -14.88 10.64 6.18
CA ALA A 57 -13.73 10.61 7.09
C ALA A 57 -13.59 11.90 7.93
N TYR A 58 -13.88 13.05 7.32
CA TYR A 58 -13.76 14.38 7.93
C TYR A 58 -14.71 14.62 9.13
N LYS A 59 -15.78 13.82 9.29
CA LYS A 59 -16.80 14.06 10.33
C LYS A 59 -16.30 13.71 11.73
N THR A 60 -15.52 12.63 11.85
CA THR A 60 -15.04 12.13 13.14
C THR A 60 -13.52 12.02 13.19
N MET A 61 -12.86 12.04 12.03
CA MET A 61 -11.44 11.67 11.89
C MET A 61 -11.13 10.26 12.41
N VAL A 62 -12.16 9.42 12.60
CA VAL A 62 -12.05 8.00 12.91
C VAL A 62 -12.48 7.24 11.67
N TYR A 63 -11.50 6.76 10.91
CA TYR A 63 -11.75 6.10 9.63
C TYR A 63 -10.68 5.07 9.31
N ARG A 64 -10.96 4.26 8.29
CA ARG A 64 -10.03 3.28 7.74
C ARG A 64 -9.90 3.49 6.25
N ASP A 65 -8.66 3.62 5.81
CA ASP A 65 -8.29 3.62 4.42
C ASP A 65 -7.60 2.29 4.06
N TYR A 66 -7.70 1.95 2.79
CA TYR A 66 -7.02 0.79 2.23
C TYR A 66 -6.15 1.26 1.07
N VAL A 67 -4.92 0.76 1.02
CA VAL A 67 -3.98 1.07 -0.06
C VAL A 67 -3.54 -0.23 -0.71
N LEU A 68 -3.60 -0.30 -2.03
CA LEU A 68 -3.10 -1.41 -2.83
C LEU A 68 -2.03 -0.90 -3.79
N THR A 69 -0.96 -1.65 -4.00
CA THR A 69 0.17 -1.23 -4.85
C THR A 69 0.61 -2.29 -5.86
N GLU A 70 1.28 -1.85 -6.93
CA GLU A 70 1.76 -2.74 -7.99
C GLU A 70 2.80 -3.77 -7.51
N ASP A 71 3.49 -3.51 -6.40
CA ASP A 71 4.46 -4.44 -5.83
C ASP A 71 3.83 -5.48 -4.89
N GLY A 72 2.49 -5.51 -4.78
CA GLY A 72 1.73 -6.54 -4.09
C GLY A 72 1.29 -6.17 -2.68
N MET A 73 1.50 -4.92 -2.25
CA MET A 73 1.10 -4.47 -0.92
C MET A 73 -0.42 -4.28 -0.86
N PHE A 74 -0.98 -4.69 0.27
CA PHE A 74 -2.28 -4.29 0.78
C PHE A 74 -2.07 -3.73 2.19
N MET A 75 -2.20 -2.42 2.32
CA MET A 75 -2.07 -1.69 3.58
C MET A 75 -3.45 -1.30 4.10
N VAL A 76 -3.61 -1.42 5.42
CA VAL A 76 -4.76 -0.95 6.17
C VAL A 76 -4.30 0.20 7.06
N PHE A 77 -4.75 1.40 6.74
CA PHE A 77 -4.49 2.60 7.51
C PHE A 77 -5.71 2.94 8.36
N ASN A 78 -5.51 3.23 9.64
CA ASN A 78 -6.56 3.71 10.53
C ASN A 78 -6.18 5.06 11.11
N ALA A 79 -7.12 6.01 11.07
CA ALA A 79 -7.08 7.21 11.91
C ALA A 79 -7.97 6.99 13.14
N TYR A 80 -7.53 7.46 14.31
CA TYR A 80 -8.20 7.21 15.59
C TYR A 80 -8.85 8.44 16.22
N GLY A 81 -8.89 9.57 15.51
CA GLY A 81 -9.51 10.81 15.96
C GLY A 81 -8.76 12.05 15.50
N THR A 82 -9.06 13.18 16.15
CA THR A 82 -8.53 14.50 15.78
C THR A 82 -7.15 14.80 16.36
N ASP A 83 -6.61 13.94 17.22
CA ASP A 83 -5.29 14.10 17.85
C ASP A 83 -4.13 13.68 16.95
N GLY A 84 -4.43 13.26 15.72
CA GLY A 84 -3.45 12.82 14.73
C GLY A 84 -2.91 11.42 14.97
N GLN A 85 -3.45 10.67 15.94
CA GLN A 85 -3.06 9.27 16.12
C GLN A 85 -3.55 8.41 14.95
N PHE A 86 -2.63 7.60 14.43
CA PHE A 86 -2.94 6.66 13.37
C PHE A 86 -2.24 5.32 13.61
N GLY A 87 -2.59 4.32 12.81
CA GLY A 87 -1.84 3.07 12.75
C GLY A 87 -1.98 2.41 11.40
N ALA A 88 -0.92 1.73 10.98
CA ALA A 88 -0.85 1.03 9.72
C ALA A 88 -0.59 -0.46 9.95
N ARG A 89 -1.17 -1.31 9.09
CA ARG A 89 -0.85 -2.73 9.00
C ARG A 89 -0.69 -3.11 7.53
N ASP A 90 0.42 -3.75 7.22
CA ASP A 90 0.77 -4.05 5.84
C ASP A 90 0.85 -5.55 5.61
N PHE A 91 0.31 -5.95 4.46
CA PHE A 91 0.40 -7.28 3.92
C PHE A 91 1.04 -7.19 2.54
N PHE A 92 1.95 -8.09 2.18
CA PHE A 92 2.31 -8.31 0.78
C PHE A 92 1.80 -9.68 0.33
N LEU A 93 1.08 -9.72 -0.78
CA LEU A 93 0.43 -10.91 -1.31
C LEU A 93 1.17 -11.46 -2.53
N PHE A 94 1.30 -12.78 -2.60
CA PHE A 94 2.03 -13.47 -3.68
C PHE A 94 1.28 -14.73 -4.15
N PRO A 95 1.46 -15.15 -5.42
CA PRO A 95 2.33 -14.53 -6.44
C PRO A 95 1.65 -13.38 -7.18
N ARG A 96 2.45 -12.40 -7.62
CA ARG A 96 2.05 -11.32 -8.53
C ARG A 96 1.99 -11.86 -9.96
N LYS A 97 0.82 -11.77 -10.59
CA LYS A 97 0.50 -12.32 -11.92
C LYS A 97 0.37 -11.26 -13.00
N GLN A 98 0.16 -10.01 -12.61
CA GLN A 98 0.02 -8.86 -13.50
C GLN A 98 0.74 -7.65 -12.91
N THR A 99 0.94 -6.61 -13.71
CA THR A 99 1.67 -5.40 -13.32
C THR A 99 0.77 -4.22 -12.96
N GLU A 100 -0.53 -4.34 -13.16
CA GLU A 100 -1.48 -3.24 -13.04
C GLU A 100 -2.64 -3.63 -12.11
N ILE A 101 -3.11 -2.65 -11.33
CA ILE A 101 -4.32 -2.77 -10.52
C ILE A 101 -5.49 -2.21 -11.33
N SER A 102 -6.52 -3.03 -11.55
CA SER A 102 -7.75 -2.60 -12.20
C SER A 102 -8.87 -2.43 -11.16
N TYR A 103 -9.93 -1.72 -11.53
CA TYR A 103 -11.11 -1.58 -10.68
C TYR A 103 -12.39 -1.53 -11.53
N GLN A 104 -13.50 -1.89 -10.90
CA GLN A 104 -14.83 -1.84 -11.49
C GLN A 104 -15.86 -1.47 -10.43
N TRP A 105 -16.67 -0.45 -10.74
CA TRP A 105 -17.87 -0.16 -9.97
C TRP A 105 -19.02 -1.06 -10.41
N LEU A 106 -19.69 -1.71 -9.46
CA LEU A 106 -20.91 -2.50 -9.65
C LEU A 106 -22.04 -1.94 -8.75
N PRO A 107 -22.64 -0.79 -9.12
CA PRO A 107 -23.65 -0.12 -8.29
C PRO A 107 -24.88 -0.97 -8.02
N GLN A 108 -25.26 -1.84 -8.97
CA GLN A 108 -26.38 -2.76 -8.82
C GLN A 108 -26.19 -3.78 -7.67
N ASN A 109 -24.95 -3.97 -7.22
CA ASN A 109 -24.58 -4.86 -6.12
C ASN A 109 -24.05 -4.08 -4.89
N ASP A 110 -24.06 -2.74 -4.93
CA ASP A 110 -23.38 -1.87 -3.95
C ASP A 110 -21.88 -2.20 -3.78
N GLU A 111 -21.18 -2.60 -4.85
CA GLU A 111 -19.81 -3.13 -4.78
C GLU A 111 -18.79 -2.39 -5.65
N LEU A 112 -17.65 -2.06 -5.04
CA LEU A 112 -16.42 -1.73 -5.75
C LEU A 112 -15.54 -2.98 -5.76
N ILE A 113 -15.15 -3.45 -6.93
CA ILE A 113 -14.19 -4.55 -7.09
C ILE A 113 -12.87 -3.96 -7.54
N ILE A 114 -11.80 -4.27 -6.81
CA ILE A 114 -10.42 -3.98 -7.20
C ILE A 114 -9.73 -5.30 -7.51
N GLU A 115 -9.20 -5.46 -8.72
CA GLU A 115 -8.36 -6.59 -9.09
C GLU A 115 -6.90 -6.22 -8.85
N HIS A 116 -6.32 -6.86 -7.84
CA HIS A 116 -4.96 -6.65 -7.39
C HIS A 116 -3.95 -7.35 -8.30
N VAL A 117 -2.66 -7.02 -8.16
CA VAL A 117 -1.60 -7.61 -8.99
C VAL A 117 -1.42 -9.12 -8.83
N THR A 118 -1.98 -9.73 -7.79
CA THR A 118 -2.05 -11.20 -7.61
C THR A 118 -3.14 -11.86 -8.48
N GLY A 119 -3.97 -11.05 -9.15
CA GLY A 119 -5.22 -11.44 -9.79
C GLY A 119 -6.37 -11.63 -8.80
N ASP A 120 -6.17 -11.32 -7.51
CA ASP A 120 -7.23 -11.42 -6.52
C ASP A 120 -8.15 -10.21 -6.52
N LYS A 121 -9.44 -10.45 -6.30
CA LYS A 121 -10.48 -9.45 -6.23
C LYS A 121 -10.74 -9.04 -4.79
N PHE A 122 -10.51 -7.77 -4.49
CA PHE A 122 -10.88 -7.11 -3.26
C PHE A 122 -12.25 -6.46 -3.47
N VAL A 123 -13.24 -6.89 -2.71
CA VAL A 123 -14.62 -6.41 -2.85
C VAL A 123 -14.92 -5.48 -1.69
N PHE A 124 -15.32 -4.25 -1.99
CA PHE A 124 -15.67 -3.22 -1.02
C PHE A 124 -17.15 -2.84 -1.13
N ASP A 125 -17.76 -2.51 0.01
CA ASP A 125 -19.07 -1.87 0.10
C ASP A 125 -18.96 -0.40 -0.37
N ILE A 126 -19.65 -0.03 -1.45
CA ILE A 126 -19.60 1.34 -2.02
C ILE A 126 -20.15 2.38 -1.04
N ASN A 127 -21.08 2.01 -0.17
CA ASN A 127 -21.75 2.97 0.71
C ASN A 127 -20.94 3.25 1.99
N LYS A 128 -20.01 2.37 2.36
CA LYS A 128 -19.27 2.45 3.62
C LYS A 128 -17.75 2.46 3.48
N ALA A 129 -17.23 2.22 2.28
CA ALA A 129 -15.81 1.98 2.04
C ALA A 129 -15.23 0.86 2.93
N VAL A 130 -15.99 -0.23 3.11
CA VAL A 130 -15.58 -1.36 3.96
C VAL A 130 -15.23 -2.56 3.08
N LEU A 131 -14.06 -3.16 3.31
CA LEU A 131 -13.66 -4.41 2.67
C LEU A 131 -14.59 -5.55 3.12
N LYS A 132 -15.22 -6.22 2.15
CA LYS A 132 -16.14 -7.36 2.35
C LYS A 132 -15.42 -8.69 2.19
N SER A 133 -14.60 -8.82 1.15
CA SER A 133 -13.90 -10.08 0.84
C SER A 133 -12.66 -9.85 -0.02
N ILE A 134 -11.78 -10.86 -0.01
CA ILE A 134 -10.64 -10.99 -0.92
C ILE A 134 -10.75 -12.38 -1.53
N SER A 135 -10.72 -12.50 -2.86
CA SER A 135 -10.68 -13.83 -3.49
C SER A 135 -9.45 -14.61 -3.03
N GLY A 136 -9.57 -15.92 -2.92
CA GLY A 136 -8.50 -16.77 -2.40
C GLY A 136 -8.39 -16.75 -0.87
N ALA A 137 -9.00 -15.80 -0.15
CA ALA A 137 -9.12 -15.87 1.31
C ALA A 137 -10.39 -16.64 1.71
N ALA A 138 -10.29 -17.54 2.70
CA ALA A 138 -11.45 -18.21 3.28
C ALA A 138 -12.34 -17.25 4.07
N LYS A 139 -11.74 -16.26 4.74
CA LYS A 139 -12.46 -15.23 5.48
C LYS A 139 -11.64 -13.96 5.58
N VAL A 140 -12.30 -12.81 5.48
CA VAL A 140 -11.76 -11.50 5.88
C VAL A 140 -12.59 -11.01 7.05
N VAL A 141 -11.92 -10.67 8.14
CA VAL A 141 -12.54 -10.05 9.32
C VAL A 141 -12.18 -8.57 9.31
N VAL A 142 -13.19 -7.71 9.40
CA VAL A 142 -13.02 -6.26 9.48
C VAL A 142 -13.73 -5.76 10.74
N ASP A 143 -12.94 -5.49 11.76
CA ASP A 143 -13.41 -4.99 13.05
C ASP A 143 -13.55 -3.47 13.04
N LYS A 144 -14.29 -2.93 14.02
CA LYS A 144 -14.41 -1.49 14.25
C LYS A 144 -13.04 -0.84 14.40
N VAL A 145 -12.86 0.36 13.89
CA VAL A 145 -11.61 1.12 14.07
C VAL A 145 -11.40 1.43 15.55
N THR A 146 -10.35 0.86 16.15
CA THR A 146 -9.94 1.07 17.56
C THR A 146 -8.43 0.88 17.68
N THR A 147 -7.80 1.50 18.66
CA THR A 147 -6.34 1.37 18.88
C THR A 147 -5.92 -0.02 19.37
N THR A 148 -6.85 -0.85 19.82
CA THR A 148 -6.58 -2.14 20.47
C THR A 148 -6.60 -3.35 19.54
N ASN A 149 -7.05 -3.22 18.29
CA ASN A 149 -7.26 -4.36 17.38
C ASN A 149 -6.23 -4.51 16.25
N LYS A 150 -5.04 -3.91 16.41
CA LYS A 150 -3.89 -4.11 15.51
C LYS A 150 -4.23 -3.97 14.02
N GLY A 151 -4.86 -2.86 13.65
CA GLY A 151 -5.29 -2.62 12.27
C GLY A 151 -6.73 -3.02 11.99
N GLY A 152 -7.29 -3.94 12.78
CA GLY A 152 -8.70 -4.34 12.70
C GLY A 152 -9.08 -5.06 11.41
N VAL A 153 -8.11 -5.59 10.66
CA VAL A 153 -8.31 -6.43 9.49
C VAL A 153 -7.50 -7.71 9.65
N SER A 154 -8.13 -8.86 9.40
CA SER A 154 -7.48 -10.17 9.39
C SER A 154 -7.87 -10.96 8.15
N ILE A 155 -6.87 -11.52 7.47
CA ILE A 155 -7.03 -12.38 6.29
C ILE A 155 -6.77 -13.81 6.73
N VAL A 156 -7.78 -14.68 6.60
CA VAL A 156 -7.72 -16.07 7.08
C VAL A 156 -7.82 -17.03 5.90
N GLY A 157 -6.94 -18.04 5.89
CA GLY A 157 -6.97 -19.12 4.92
C GLY A 157 -6.76 -18.65 3.48
N TYR A 158 -5.79 -17.75 3.26
CA TYR A 158 -5.44 -17.29 1.93
C TYR A 158 -4.71 -18.37 1.13
N GLN A 159 -5.15 -18.59 -0.11
CA GLN A 159 -4.65 -19.65 -1.01
C GLN A 159 -3.29 -19.34 -1.64
N GLY A 160 -2.77 -18.12 -1.46
CA GLY A 160 -1.41 -17.72 -1.84
C GLY A 160 -0.44 -17.66 -0.65
N GLN A 161 0.59 -16.83 -0.76
CA GLN A 161 1.45 -16.47 0.37
C GLN A 161 1.12 -15.04 0.84
N ILE A 162 1.14 -14.82 2.16
CA ILE A 162 1.01 -13.49 2.77
C ILE A 162 2.25 -13.20 3.59
N LEU A 163 2.95 -12.12 3.29
CA LEU A 163 3.93 -11.51 4.17
C LEU A 163 3.22 -10.45 5.01
N ASP A 164 2.89 -10.77 6.26
CA ASP A 164 2.34 -9.83 7.24
C ASP A 164 3.50 -9.08 7.91
N VAL A 165 3.64 -7.79 7.60
CA VAL A 165 4.70 -6.93 8.16
C VAL A 165 4.39 -6.54 9.61
N GLY A 166 3.15 -6.76 10.05
CA GLY A 166 2.65 -6.44 11.37
C GLY A 166 1.90 -5.12 11.41
N PHE A 167 1.64 -4.64 12.61
CA PHE A 167 0.93 -3.38 12.87
C PHE A 167 1.81 -2.44 13.68
N ALA A 168 1.81 -1.16 13.33
CA ALA A 168 2.48 -0.11 14.07
C ALA A 168 1.56 1.09 14.31
N MET A 169 1.70 1.71 15.48
CA MET A 169 1.07 2.99 15.80
C MET A 169 1.97 4.13 15.35
N ASN A 170 1.37 5.18 14.80
CA ASN A 170 2.00 6.42 14.36
C ASN A 170 3.16 6.22 13.36
N ASN A 171 3.19 5.08 12.68
CA ASN A 171 4.18 4.78 11.66
C ASN A 171 3.77 3.61 10.77
N ASP A 172 4.44 3.46 9.63
CA ASP A 172 4.41 2.25 8.80
C ASP A 172 5.23 1.12 9.50
N PRO A 173 4.70 -0.11 9.64
CA PRO A 173 5.42 -1.22 10.28
C PRO A 173 6.72 -1.64 9.55
N ALA A 174 6.82 -1.43 8.24
CA ALA A 174 8.04 -1.67 7.45
C ALA A 174 9.18 -0.72 7.84
N MET A 175 8.88 0.47 8.38
CA MET A 175 9.89 1.42 8.89
C MET A 175 10.67 0.89 10.09
N ASN A 176 10.16 -0.10 10.81
CA ASN A 176 10.94 -0.76 11.84
C ASN A 176 12.00 -1.69 11.23
N ARG A 177 13.20 -1.16 10.99
CA ARG A 177 14.34 -1.89 10.37
C ARG A 177 14.75 -3.15 11.12
N SER A 178 14.72 -3.13 12.45
CA SER A 178 15.04 -4.29 13.29
C SER A 178 13.84 -5.23 13.49
N GLY A 179 12.68 -4.85 12.96
CA GLY A 179 11.44 -5.62 13.00
C GLY A 179 11.51 -6.91 12.19
N LYS A 180 10.46 -7.72 12.35
CA LYS A 180 10.28 -8.98 11.65
C LYS A 180 8.90 -9.03 11.03
N SER A 181 8.86 -9.47 9.78
CA SER A 181 7.64 -9.81 9.06
C SER A 181 7.41 -11.33 9.13
N VAL A 182 6.16 -11.75 9.01
CA VAL A 182 5.76 -13.17 9.02
C VAL A 182 5.23 -13.54 7.66
N LEU A 183 5.98 -14.37 6.93
CA LEU A 183 5.52 -15.01 5.71
C LEU A 183 4.73 -16.26 6.06
N SER A 184 3.47 -16.31 5.63
CA SER A 184 2.57 -17.44 5.86
C SER A 184 2.02 -17.98 4.54
N SER A 185 1.76 -19.27 4.53
CA SER A 185 1.10 -20.04 3.48
C SER A 185 0.18 -21.08 4.14
N ALA A 186 -0.57 -21.84 3.36
CA ALA A 186 -1.52 -22.83 3.88
C ALA A 186 -0.95 -23.81 4.93
N SER A 187 0.35 -24.13 4.88
CA SER A 187 0.96 -25.13 5.76
C SER A 187 2.25 -24.70 6.45
N LYS A 188 2.78 -23.50 6.13
CA LYS A 188 4.09 -23.04 6.63
C LYS A 188 4.04 -21.57 7.01
N SER A 189 4.75 -21.24 8.09
CA SER A 189 5.02 -19.89 8.52
C SER A 189 6.52 -19.70 8.74
N CYS A 190 7.05 -18.55 8.35
CA CYS A 190 8.45 -18.18 8.49
C CYS A 190 8.56 -16.71 8.89
N SER A 191 9.53 -16.40 9.74
CA SER A 191 9.84 -15.02 10.11
C SER A 191 11.04 -14.50 9.32
N LEU A 192 10.88 -13.34 8.69
CA LEU A 192 11.90 -12.65 7.90
C LEU A 192 12.22 -11.30 8.54
N ARG A 193 13.49 -10.87 8.51
CA ARG A 193 13.87 -9.57 9.08
C ARG A 193 13.51 -8.46 8.09
N ASN A 194 12.97 -7.35 8.58
CA ASN A 194 12.58 -6.22 7.74
C ASN A 194 13.77 -5.62 6.97
N GLN A 195 14.95 -5.55 7.59
CA GLN A 195 16.18 -5.13 6.92
C GLN A 195 16.56 -5.96 5.68
N ASP A 196 16.10 -7.21 5.58
CA ASP A 196 16.36 -8.08 4.43
C ASP A 196 15.31 -7.85 3.34
N LEU A 197 14.09 -7.43 3.71
CA LEU A 197 12.93 -7.22 2.85
C LEU A 197 12.86 -5.84 2.21
N PHE A 198 13.23 -4.80 2.96
CA PHE A 198 12.97 -3.41 2.58
C PHE A 198 14.24 -2.57 2.43
N ARG A 199 14.22 -1.66 1.46
CA ARG A 199 15.24 -0.61 1.28
C ARG A 199 14.78 0.62 2.05
N TYR A 200 15.64 1.11 2.94
CA TYR A 200 15.43 2.32 3.73
C TYR A 200 16.13 3.47 3.01
N MET A 201 15.33 4.40 2.51
CA MET A 201 15.78 5.54 1.72
C MET A 201 16.24 6.68 2.66
N SER A 202 17.05 7.60 2.14
CA SER A 202 17.64 8.69 2.94
C SER A 202 16.62 9.75 3.36
N ASP A 203 15.51 9.85 2.65
CA ASP A 203 14.37 10.73 2.92
C ASP A 203 13.39 10.16 3.95
N GLY A 204 13.61 8.92 4.40
CA GLY A 204 12.77 8.22 5.37
C GLY A 204 11.83 7.19 4.77
N ASP A 205 11.72 7.14 3.43
CA ASP A 205 10.84 6.19 2.76
C ASP A 205 11.35 4.75 2.85
N VAL A 206 10.42 3.81 2.78
CA VAL A 206 10.71 2.37 2.84
C VAL A 206 10.06 1.67 1.67
N ILE A 207 10.88 0.97 0.89
CA ILE A 207 10.44 0.36 -0.38
C ILE A 207 10.73 -1.14 -0.33
N PHE A 208 9.75 -1.95 -0.72
CA PHE A 208 9.96 -3.40 -0.86
C PHE A 208 11.00 -3.69 -1.95
N LYS A 209 12.03 -4.47 -1.64
CA LYS A 209 13.21 -4.62 -2.53
C LYS A 209 12.92 -5.41 -3.80
N PHE A 210 11.93 -6.30 -3.77
CA PHE A 210 11.78 -7.35 -4.78
C PHE A 210 10.76 -6.97 -5.84
N LYS A 211 11.25 -6.55 -7.00
CA LYS A 211 10.41 -6.27 -8.18
C LYS A 211 9.90 -7.55 -8.86
N LYS A 212 10.60 -8.67 -8.65
CA LYS A 212 10.24 -9.99 -9.20
C LYS A 212 10.04 -11.00 -8.08
N ASP A 213 8.99 -11.82 -8.20
CA ASP A 213 8.70 -12.86 -7.21
C ASP A 213 9.82 -13.90 -7.10
N ALA A 214 10.49 -14.22 -8.20
CA ALA A 214 11.60 -15.17 -8.18
C ALA A 214 12.74 -14.74 -7.24
N GLU A 215 13.04 -13.44 -7.18
CA GLU A 215 14.08 -12.89 -6.29
C GLU A 215 13.63 -12.97 -4.83
N PHE A 216 12.36 -12.68 -4.55
CA PHE A 216 11.79 -12.85 -3.21
C PHE A 216 11.82 -14.31 -2.78
N GLN A 217 11.44 -15.25 -3.66
CA GLN A 217 11.45 -16.68 -3.35
C GLN A 217 12.87 -17.23 -3.09
N GLN A 218 13.91 -16.64 -3.70
CA GLN A 218 15.30 -16.97 -3.38
C GLN A 218 15.64 -16.58 -1.93
N LEU A 219 15.25 -15.37 -1.49
CA LEU A 219 15.40 -14.96 -0.09
C LEU A 219 14.66 -15.94 0.83
N VAL A 220 13.39 -16.22 0.55
CA VAL A 220 12.55 -17.13 1.34
C VAL A 220 13.21 -18.50 1.46
N SER A 221 13.65 -19.10 0.36
CA SER A 221 14.27 -20.44 0.35
C SER A 221 15.58 -20.49 1.15
N SER A 222 16.32 -19.39 1.21
CA SER A 222 17.56 -19.32 2.00
C SER A 222 17.31 -19.09 3.49
N SER A 223 16.22 -18.40 3.85
CA SER A 223 15.94 -17.95 5.22
C SER A 223 14.94 -18.85 5.98
N CYS A 224 14.08 -19.55 5.26
CA CYS A 224 12.92 -20.27 5.79
C CYS A 224 13.04 -21.81 5.68
N ARG A 225 14.25 -22.34 5.83
CA ARG A 225 14.53 -23.79 5.75
C ARG A 225 13.86 -24.55 6.89
#